data_AF-A0A072NQF8-F1
#
_entry.id   AF-A0A072NQF8-F1
#
_cell.length_a   1.000
_cell.length_b   1.000
_cell.length_c   1.000
_cell.angle_alpha   90.00
_cell.angle_beta   90.00
_cell.angle_gamma   90.00
#
_symmetry.space_group_name_H-M   'P 1'
#
loop_
_entity.id
_entity.type
_entity.pdbx_description
1 polymer ?
#
loop_
_entity_poly.entity_id
_entity_poly.type
_entity_poly.pdbx_seq_one_letter_code
_entity_poly.pdbx_strand_id
1 'polypeptide(L)'
;MANGETPLTGVKLVIYKKIVQGDFRKFRAESNDTPSGGGARDLRFSPANEFTQQFNRMFNGPGTDGTLTGRLYWNGLPPTDVIIHQPTNARPNEVRIGTVHQCFPSQVLPVDSNDCILLLVLDNEDRVWPSFTTEHSLRNDNWHPAVKEPILRGLHARRSDRVTPMGYVDIENGREWTNGR
;
A
#
# COMPACT_ATOMS: atom_id res chain seq x y z
N MET A 1 -18.48 0.13 -34.32
CA MET A 1 -17.20 0.68 -33.85
C MET A 1 -17.49 1.52 -32.62
N ALA A 2 -17.07 1.07 -31.43
CA ALA A 2 -17.06 1.87 -30.20
C ALA A 2 -16.19 1.19 -29.14
N ASN A 3 -15.45 2.03 -28.42
CA ASN A 3 -14.76 1.80 -27.15
C ASN A 3 -13.38 1.14 -27.23
N GLY A 4 -12.42 1.89 -27.78
CA GLY A 4 -11.02 1.72 -27.42
C GLY A 4 -10.80 2.33 -26.04
N GLU A 5 -10.98 1.53 -24.99
CA GLU A 5 -10.32 1.81 -23.72
C GLU A 5 -8.82 1.79 -24.00
N THR A 6 -8.16 2.94 -23.84
CA THR A 6 -6.70 2.97 -23.82
C THR A 6 -6.29 2.00 -22.72
N PRO A 7 -5.53 0.93 -23.01
CA PRO A 7 -5.03 0.05 -21.97
C PRO A 7 -4.27 0.92 -20.97
N LEU A 8 -4.40 0.64 -19.68
CA LEU A 8 -3.48 1.15 -18.68
C LEU A 8 -2.08 0.60 -19.00
N THR A 9 -1.37 1.25 -19.91
CA THR A 9 -0.04 0.82 -20.32
C THR A 9 0.91 1.12 -19.17
N GLY A 10 1.32 0.08 -18.46
CA GLY A 10 2.39 0.17 -17.46
C GLY A 10 2.00 -0.15 -16.03
N VAL A 11 0.74 -0.51 -15.70
CA VAL A 11 0.35 -0.86 -14.32
C VAL A 11 -0.30 -2.25 -14.27
N LYS A 12 0.26 -3.15 -13.44
CA LYS A 12 -0.26 -4.51 -13.20
C LYS A 12 -1.19 -4.58 -11.99
N LEU A 13 -0.77 -3.97 -10.87
CA LEU A 13 -1.43 -4.10 -9.57
C LEU A 13 -1.23 -2.83 -8.74
N VAL A 14 -2.29 -2.38 -8.07
CA VAL A 14 -2.23 -1.29 -7.10
C VAL A 14 -2.74 -1.78 -5.76
N ILE A 15 -1.92 -1.72 -4.70
CA ILE A 15 -2.39 -1.84 -3.32
C ILE A 15 -2.61 -0.44 -2.78
N TYR A 16 -3.74 -0.19 -2.12
CA TYR A 16 -4.04 1.11 -1.51
C TYR A 16 -4.37 0.96 -0.02
N LYS A 17 -4.01 1.98 0.76
CA LYS A 17 -4.33 2.09 2.18
C LYS A 17 -4.48 3.55 2.58
N LYS A 18 -5.58 3.89 3.27
CA LYS A 18 -5.69 5.19 3.94
C LYS A 18 -4.63 5.30 5.03
N ILE A 19 -3.88 6.38 5.06
CA ILE A 19 -2.87 6.62 6.10
C ILE A 19 -3.52 7.45 7.21
N VAL A 20 -3.62 6.84 8.38
CA VAL A 20 -4.11 7.52 9.60
C VAL A 20 -2.94 8.10 10.39
N GLN A 21 -3.22 8.99 11.35
CA GLN A 21 -2.19 9.63 12.17
C GLN A 21 -1.21 8.64 12.82
N GLY A 22 -1.72 7.50 13.30
CA GLY A 22 -0.89 6.44 13.88
C GLY A 22 0.08 5.79 12.89
N ASP A 23 -0.28 5.68 11.61
CA ASP A 23 0.62 5.21 10.55
C ASP A 23 1.63 6.29 10.17
N PHE A 24 1.19 7.55 10.14
CA PHE A 24 2.04 8.69 9.82
C PHE A 24 3.24 8.85 10.77
N ARG A 25 3.01 8.66 12.09
CA ARG A 25 4.09 8.65 13.09
C ARG A 25 5.16 7.58 12.80
N LYS A 26 4.77 6.44 12.21
CA LYS A 26 5.69 5.35 11.85
C LYS A 26 6.64 5.75 10.75
N PHE A 27 6.18 6.50 9.75
CA PHE A 27 7.02 7.01 8.66
C PHE A 27 8.04 8.03 9.16
N ARG A 28 7.69 8.84 10.17
CA ARG A 28 8.58 9.85 10.76
C ARG A 28 9.49 9.36 11.87
N ALA A 29 9.41 8.06 12.19
CA ALA A 29 10.11 7.47 13.32
C ALA A 29 9.77 8.09 14.70
N GLU A 30 8.66 8.81 14.81
CA GLU A 30 8.19 9.43 16.05
C GLU A 30 7.74 8.33 17.05
N SER A 31 8.02 8.50 18.34
CA SER A 31 7.63 7.55 19.38
C SER A 31 6.12 7.54 19.62
N ASN A 32 5.55 6.38 19.94
CA ASN A 32 4.19 6.32 20.49
C ASN A 32 4.17 6.85 21.93
N ASP A 33 3.08 7.49 22.33
CA ASP A 33 2.83 7.96 23.70
C ASP A 33 2.61 6.80 24.71
N THR A 34 2.70 5.53 24.26
CA THR A 34 2.44 4.35 25.08
C THR A 34 3.51 3.26 24.87
N PRO A 35 4.08 2.68 25.94
CA PRO A 35 5.11 1.65 25.86
C PRO A 35 4.49 0.27 25.57
N SER A 36 3.99 0.05 24.35
CA SER A 36 3.65 -1.31 23.90
C SER A 36 4.79 -1.86 23.05
N GLY A 37 5.48 -2.88 23.58
CA GLY A 37 6.58 -3.57 22.90
C GLY A 37 6.16 -4.27 21.60
N GLY A 38 6.98 -4.13 20.57
CA GLY A 38 6.97 -4.96 19.36
C GLY A 38 6.49 -4.25 18.09
N GLY A 39 7.43 -3.72 17.30
CA GLY A 39 7.21 -3.32 15.90
C GLY A 39 6.56 -1.95 15.71
N ALA A 40 7.06 -0.92 16.41
CA ALA A 40 6.47 0.43 16.43
C ALA A 40 6.39 1.11 15.05
N ARG A 41 7.00 0.55 13.99
CA ARG A 41 7.13 1.20 12.67
C ARG A 41 6.72 0.32 11.51
N ASP A 42 6.01 -0.78 11.76
CA ASP A 42 5.47 -1.64 10.70
C ASP A 42 4.15 -1.07 10.17
N LEU A 43 4.02 -1.01 8.84
CA LEU A 43 2.73 -0.72 8.20
C LEU A 43 2.00 -2.03 7.92
N ARG A 44 0.77 -2.14 8.42
CA ARG A 44 0.01 -3.40 8.49
C ARG A 44 -1.10 -3.44 7.46
N PHE A 45 -1.26 -4.60 6.84
CA PHE A 45 -2.28 -4.91 5.85
C PHE A 45 -3.02 -6.18 6.27
N SER A 46 -4.35 -6.13 6.31
CA SER A 46 -5.21 -7.22 6.76
C SER A 46 -6.52 -7.26 5.97
N PRO A 47 -7.07 -8.45 5.69
CA PRO A 47 -6.66 -9.77 6.19
C PRO A 47 -5.53 -10.41 5.38
N ALA A 48 -4.77 -11.30 6.00
CA ALA A 48 -3.59 -11.91 5.38
C ALA A 48 -3.90 -12.68 4.09
N ASN A 49 -5.02 -13.41 4.05
CA ASN A 49 -5.46 -14.18 2.89
C ASN A 49 -5.70 -13.32 1.63
N GLU A 50 -5.94 -12.01 1.80
CA GLU A 50 -6.16 -11.07 0.69
C GLU A 50 -4.92 -10.26 0.32
N PHE A 51 -3.89 -10.23 1.17
CA PHE A 51 -2.69 -9.42 0.92
C PHE A 51 -1.44 -10.25 0.66
N THR A 52 -1.34 -11.47 1.21
CA THR A 52 -0.14 -12.31 1.04
C THR A 52 0.17 -12.56 -0.44
N GLN A 53 -0.82 -12.87 -1.28
CA GLN A 53 -0.59 -13.15 -2.70
C GLN A 53 -0.09 -11.92 -3.47
N GLN A 54 -0.57 -10.75 -3.11
CA GLN A 54 -0.34 -9.47 -3.76
C GLN A 54 1.04 -8.94 -3.38
N PHE A 55 1.41 -9.07 -2.10
CA PHE A 55 2.77 -8.80 -1.65
C PHE A 55 3.79 -9.77 -2.25
N ASN A 56 3.47 -11.05 -2.45
CA ASN A 56 4.34 -12.00 -3.17
C ASN A 56 4.57 -11.62 -4.64
N ARG A 57 3.58 -10.99 -5.29
CA ARG A 57 3.74 -10.47 -6.66
C ARG A 57 4.61 -9.22 -6.71
N MET A 58 4.51 -8.36 -5.69
CA MET A 58 5.30 -7.14 -5.59
C MET A 58 6.74 -7.40 -5.13
N PHE A 59 6.94 -8.39 -4.27
CA PHE A 59 8.22 -8.68 -3.61
C PHE A 59 8.42 -10.19 -3.59
N ASN A 60 9.41 -10.68 -4.33
CA ASN A 60 9.66 -12.11 -4.48
C ASN A 60 11.09 -12.52 -4.07
N GLY A 61 11.89 -11.58 -3.56
CA GLY A 61 13.20 -11.87 -3.01
C GLY A 61 13.05 -12.73 -1.74
N PRO A 62 13.81 -13.81 -1.58
CA PRO A 62 13.81 -14.56 -0.33
C PRO A 62 14.43 -13.69 0.77
N GLY A 63 13.73 -13.55 1.89
CA GLY A 63 14.27 -12.96 3.12
C GLY A 63 14.62 -14.02 4.16
N THR A 64 15.10 -13.58 5.32
CA THR A 64 15.30 -14.46 6.47
C THR A 64 13.97 -14.77 7.15
N ASP A 65 13.86 -15.92 7.80
CA ASP A 65 12.70 -16.29 8.63
C ASP A 65 11.34 -16.23 7.91
N GLY A 66 11.32 -16.56 6.62
CA GLY A 66 10.09 -16.55 5.80
C GLY A 66 9.58 -15.15 5.43
N THR A 67 10.39 -14.11 5.62
CA THR A 67 10.11 -12.78 5.08
C THR A 67 10.34 -12.72 3.56
N LEU A 68 9.72 -11.74 2.90
CA LEU A 68 10.06 -11.37 1.53
C LEU A 68 10.97 -10.14 1.54
N THR A 69 11.84 -10.03 0.56
CA THR A 69 12.65 -8.85 0.29
C THR A 69 12.36 -8.31 -1.10
N GLY A 70 12.64 -7.04 -1.31
CA GLY A 70 12.56 -6.42 -2.63
C GLY A 70 12.97 -4.97 -2.58
N ARG A 71 12.58 -4.20 -3.61
CA ARG A 71 12.93 -2.80 -3.75
C ARG A 71 11.73 -1.92 -4.00
N LEU A 72 11.75 -0.75 -3.39
CA LEU A 72 10.85 0.35 -3.70
C LEU A 72 11.58 1.34 -4.60
N TYR A 73 10.94 1.72 -5.70
CA TYR A 73 11.45 2.67 -6.67
C TYR A 73 10.82 4.04 -6.46
N TRP A 74 11.60 5.08 -6.73
CA TRP A 74 11.24 6.45 -6.40
C TRP A 74 11.57 7.37 -7.58
N ASN A 75 10.69 8.34 -7.83
CA ASN A 75 10.97 9.33 -8.86
C ASN A 75 12.08 10.27 -8.39
N GLY A 76 13.21 10.30 -9.11
CA GLY A 76 14.33 11.19 -8.82
C GLY A 76 15.14 10.85 -7.56
N LEU A 77 14.93 9.68 -6.95
CA LEU A 77 15.69 9.21 -5.78
C LEU A 77 16.19 7.77 -6.00
N PRO A 78 17.30 7.36 -5.35
CA PRO A 78 17.77 5.97 -5.41
C PRO A 78 16.73 4.99 -4.83
N PRO A 79 16.57 3.79 -5.41
CA PRO A 79 15.73 2.74 -4.84
C PRO A 79 16.14 2.38 -3.41
N THR A 80 15.18 1.94 -2.61
CA THR A 80 15.39 1.48 -1.23
C THR A 80 15.01 0.02 -1.09
N ASP A 81 15.74 -0.72 -0.26
CA ASP A 81 15.39 -2.09 0.05
C ASP A 81 14.22 -2.14 1.07
N VAL A 82 13.40 -3.17 0.97
CA VAL A 82 12.23 -3.37 1.84
C VAL A 82 12.13 -4.82 2.28
N ILE A 83 11.66 -5.03 3.51
CA ILE A 83 11.34 -6.34 4.08
C ILE A 83 9.83 -6.42 4.31
N ILE A 84 9.22 -7.51 3.84
CA ILE A 84 7.82 -7.83 4.06
C ILE A 84 7.74 -9.00 5.03
N HIS A 85 7.19 -8.74 6.21
CA HIS A 85 6.89 -9.80 7.16
C HIS A 85 5.58 -10.48 6.77
N GLN A 86 5.69 -11.78 6.52
CA GLN A 86 4.55 -12.67 6.33
C GLN A 86 3.77 -12.87 7.65
N PRO A 87 2.54 -13.40 7.57
CA PRO A 87 1.76 -13.75 8.75
C PRO A 87 2.53 -14.72 9.65
N THR A 88 2.40 -14.54 10.96
CA THR A 88 3.04 -15.40 11.98
C THR A 88 2.01 -15.93 12.96
N ASN A 89 2.40 -16.90 13.81
CA ASN A 89 1.49 -17.42 14.85
C ASN A 89 0.96 -16.32 15.79
N ALA A 90 1.77 -15.29 16.08
CA ALA A 90 1.35 -14.16 16.92
C ALA A 90 0.47 -13.13 16.19
N ARG A 91 0.58 -13.06 14.86
CA ARG A 91 -0.17 -12.14 13.98
C ARG A 91 -0.59 -12.86 12.70
N PRO A 92 -1.51 -13.82 12.79
CA PRO A 92 -1.84 -14.70 11.66
C PRO A 92 -2.63 -14.00 10.56
N ASN A 93 -3.16 -12.80 10.83
CA ASN A 93 -4.04 -12.07 9.91
C ASN A 93 -3.41 -10.78 9.35
N GLU A 94 -2.10 -10.60 9.48
CA GLU A 94 -1.43 -9.37 9.03
C GLU A 94 -0.21 -9.68 8.16
N VAL A 95 -0.13 -9.02 7.00
CA VAL A 95 1.11 -8.82 6.25
C VAL A 95 1.65 -7.44 6.62
N ARG A 96 2.98 -7.30 6.75
CA ARG A 96 3.57 -6.05 7.25
C ARG A 96 4.75 -5.60 6.41
N ILE A 97 4.75 -4.34 5.99
CA ILE A 97 5.96 -3.67 5.53
C ILE A 97 6.76 -3.30 6.77
N GLY A 98 7.94 -3.90 6.91
CA GLY A 98 8.84 -3.65 8.02
C GLY A 98 9.38 -2.23 7.99
N THR A 99 9.47 -1.62 9.18
CA THR A 99 10.26 -0.40 9.43
C THR A 99 10.08 0.73 8.40
N VAL A 100 8.86 1.16 8.08
CA VAL A 100 8.61 2.08 6.94
C VAL A 100 9.43 3.38 6.92
N HIS A 101 9.84 3.93 8.07
CA HIS A 101 10.80 5.05 8.15
C HIS A 101 12.19 4.81 7.52
N GLN A 102 12.58 3.55 7.31
CA GLN A 102 13.88 3.19 6.74
C GLN A 102 13.81 2.98 5.23
N CYS A 103 12.65 2.56 4.72
CA CYS A 103 12.49 2.28 3.30
C CYS A 103 11.75 3.38 2.54
N PHE A 104 10.99 4.27 3.20
CA PHE A 104 10.38 5.44 2.57
C PHE A 104 11.26 6.68 2.80
N PRO A 105 11.84 7.28 1.74
CA PRO A 105 12.59 8.53 1.88
C PRO A 105 11.75 9.65 2.50
N SER A 106 12.31 10.44 3.41
CA SER A 106 11.58 11.52 4.06
C SER A 106 11.08 12.59 3.08
N GLN A 107 11.76 12.73 1.94
CA GLN A 107 11.45 13.68 0.86
C GLN A 107 10.13 13.36 0.14
N VAL A 108 9.63 12.12 0.21
CA VAL A 108 8.38 11.71 -0.45
C VAL A 108 7.20 11.65 0.52
N LEU A 109 7.44 11.87 1.82
CA LEU A 109 6.39 11.79 2.81
C LEU A 109 5.44 12.99 2.71
N PRO A 110 4.13 12.78 2.88
CA PRO A 110 3.18 13.88 2.90
C PRO A 110 3.42 14.76 4.14
N VAL A 111 2.94 16.01 4.08
CA VAL A 111 3.11 16.99 5.16
C VAL A 111 2.33 16.58 6.42
N ASP A 112 1.15 15.98 6.23
CA ASP A 112 0.34 15.42 7.28
C ASP A 112 -0.42 14.17 6.79
N SER A 113 -1.26 13.60 7.66
CA SER A 113 -2.11 12.45 7.34
C SER A 113 -3.53 12.84 6.91
N ASN A 114 -3.84 14.14 6.83
CA ASN A 114 -5.16 14.60 6.46
C ASN A 114 -5.42 14.24 4.99
N ASP A 115 -6.50 13.50 4.77
CA ASP A 115 -6.84 12.93 3.48
C ASP A 115 -5.75 12.08 2.79
N CYS A 116 -4.80 11.50 3.52
CA CYS A 116 -3.66 10.79 2.91
C CYS A 116 -3.98 9.33 2.53
N ILE A 117 -3.60 8.92 1.31
CA ILE A 117 -3.72 7.55 0.79
C ILE A 117 -2.36 7.12 0.26
N LEU A 118 -1.85 5.99 0.77
CA LEU A 118 -0.69 5.32 0.18
C LEU A 118 -1.15 4.42 -0.96
N LEU A 119 -0.46 4.50 -2.08
CA LEU A 119 -0.52 3.55 -3.20
C LEU A 119 0.82 2.83 -3.30
N LEU A 120 0.78 1.51 -3.52
CA LEU A 120 1.91 0.70 -3.97
C LEU A 120 1.57 0.22 -5.37
N VAL A 121 2.31 0.66 -6.38
CA VAL A 121 2.01 0.38 -7.79
C VAL A 121 3.05 -0.58 -8.34
N LEU A 122 2.63 -1.79 -8.74
CA LEU A 122 3.46 -2.72 -9.50
C LEU A 122 3.34 -2.40 -10.98
N ASP A 123 4.45 -2.04 -11.61
CA ASP A 123 4.50 -1.72 -13.04
C ASP A 123 4.75 -2.95 -13.93
N ASN A 124 4.74 -2.74 -15.24
CA ASN A 124 4.98 -3.84 -16.20
C ASN A 124 6.42 -4.38 -16.20
N GLU A 125 7.37 -3.63 -15.63
CA GLU A 125 8.77 -4.01 -15.45
C GLU A 125 9.03 -4.68 -14.09
N ASP A 126 7.98 -5.06 -13.37
CA ASP A 126 8.03 -5.68 -12.05
C ASP A 126 8.70 -4.80 -10.97
N ARG A 127 8.56 -3.48 -11.12
CA ARG A 127 8.99 -2.49 -10.13
C ARG A 127 7.82 -2.02 -9.29
N VAL A 128 8.07 -1.86 -7.99
CA VAL A 128 7.08 -1.33 -7.04
C VAL A 128 7.35 0.14 -6.79
N TRP A 129 6.37 0.98 -7.09
CA TRP A 129 6.41 2.44 -6.96
C TRP A 129 5.42 2.89 -5.90
N PRO A 130 5.90 3.23 -4.70
CA PRO A 130 5.04 3.86 -3.70
C PRO A 130 4.77 5.32 -4.05
N SER A 131 3.54 5.76 -3.81
CA SER A 131 3.17 7.16 -3.90
C SER A 131 2.10 7.51 -2.88
N PHE A 132 2.03 8.78 -2.50
CA PHE A 132 0.94 9.30 -1.68
C PHE A 132 0.02 10.16 -2.54
N THR A 133 -1.28 10.01 -2.35
CA THR A 133 -2.31 10.80 -3.00
C THR A 133 -3.39 11.17 -1.99
N THR A 134 -4.41 11.89 -2.46
CA THR A 134 -5.56 12.31 -1.67
C THR A 134 -6.85 11.88 -2.34
N GLU A 135 -7.94 11.80 -1.57
CA GLU A 135 -9.25 11.55 -2.17
C GLU A 135 -9.63 12.71 -3.11
N HIS A 136 -9.26 13.94 -2.74
CA HIS A 136 -9.40 15.09 -3.62
C HIS A 136 -8.73 14.88 -4.98
N SER A 137 -7.48 14.41 -5.02
CA SER A 137 -6.76 14.13 -6.27
C SER A 137 -7.44 13.02 -7.07
N LEU A 138 -7.81 11.91 -6.42
CA LEU A 138 -8.53 10.81 -7.07
C LEU A 138 -9.84 11.27 -7.74
N ARG A 139 -10.51 12.29 -7.21
CA ARG A 139 -11.77 12.82 -7.77
C ARG A 139 -11.56 13.85 -8.88
N ASN A 140 -10.56 14.72 -8.74
CA ASN A 140 -10.45 15.94 -9.54
C ASN A 140 -9.31 15.91 -10.57
N ASP A 141 -8.28 15.08 -10.36
CA ASP A 141 -7.15 14.98 -11.27
C ASP A 141 -7.38 13.91 -12.35
N ASN A 142 -6.46 13.85 -13.32
CA ASN A 142 -6.54 12.96 -14.48
C ASN A 142 -6.09 11.51 -14.16
N TRP A 143 -6.68 10.91 -13.15
CA TRP A 143 -6.49 9.48 -12.86
C TRP A 143 -7.28 8.61 -13.84
N HIS A 144 -6.70 7.49 -14.25
CA HIS A 144 -7.40 6.52 -15.07
C HIS A 144 -8.59 5.92 -14.30
N PRO A 145 -9.79 5.82 -14.91
CA PRO A 145 -11.00 5.27 -14.28
C PRO A 145 -10.78 3.91 -13.61
N ALA A 146 -10.13 2.98 -14.31
CA ALA A 146 -9.84 1.64 -13.79
C ALA A 146 -8.94 1.59 -12.54
N VAL A 147 -8.23 2.69 -12.20
CA VAL A 147 -7.51 2.81 -10.91
C VAL A 147 -8.35 3.56 -9.89
N LYS A 148 -8.88 4.74 -10.25
CA LYS A 148 -9.52 5.62 -9.27
C LYS A 148 -10.87 5.11 -8.78
N GLU A 149 -11.70 4.52 -9.64
CA GLU A 149 -13.06 4.14 -9.27
C GLU A 149 -13.08 3.00 -8.23
N PRO A 150 -12.30 1.91 -8.39
CA PRO A 150 -12.21 0.87 -7.36
C PRO A 150 -11.67 1.39 -6.03
N ILE A 151 -10.67 2.28 -6.07
CA ILE A 151 -10.10 2.87 -4.85
C ILE A 151 -11.15 3.74 -4.16
N LEU A 152 -11.85 4.62 -4.88
CA LEU A 152 -12.90 5.46 -4.32
C LEU A 152 -14.05 4.62 -3.75
N ARG A 153 -14.53 3.60 -4.47
CA ARG A 153 -15.52 2.65 -3.93
C ARG A 153 -15.01 1.99 -2.65
N GLY A 154 -13.75 1.54 -2.67
CA GLY A 154 -13.07 0.97 -1.52
C GLY A 154 -13.03 1.92 -0.33
N LEU A 155 -12.60 3.17 -0.50
CA LEU A 155 -12.54 4.15 0.58
C LEU A 155 -13.91 4.39 1.23
N HIS A 156 -15.00 4.34 0.46
CA HIS A 156 -16.37 4.58 0.92
C HIS A 156 -17.18 3.33 1.28
N ALA A 157 -16.63 2.13 1.12
CA ALA A 157 -17.32 0.89 1.51
C ALA A 157 -17.60 0.85 3.02
N ARG A 158 -18.72 0.25 3.40
CA ARG A 158 -19.18 0.20 4.78
C ARG A 158 -18.24 -0.66 5.62
N ARG A 159 -17.74 -0.09 6.71
CA ARG A 159 -16.86 -0.74 7.69
C ARG A 159 -17.00 -0.08 9.06
N SER A 160 -16.38 -0.67 10.08
CA SER A 160 -16.22 -0.04 11.39
C SER A 160 -15.23 1.13 11.31
N ASP A 161 -15.49 2.22 12.01
CA ASP A 161 -14.59 3.40 12.07
C ASP A 161 -13.20 3.07 12.65
N ARG A 162 -13.09 1.94 13.36
CA ARG A 162 -11.81 1.43 13.87
C ARG A 162 -10.96 0.74 12.81
N VAL A 163 -11.52 0.50 11.62
CA VAL A 163 -10.87 -0.21 10.52
C VAL A 163 -10.44 0.80 9.46
N THR A 164 -9.13 0.93 9.28
CA THR A 164 -8.55 1.76 8.23
C THR A 164 -8.89 1.21 6.84
N PRO A 165 -9.46 2.01 5.91
CA PRO A 165 -9.72 1.57 4.54
C PRO A 165 -8.45 1.10 3.83
N MET A 166 -8.50 -0.07 3.21
CA MET A 166 -7.43 -0.61 2.37
C MET A 166 -7.96 -1.67 1.40
N GLY A 167 -7.20 -1.95 0.36
CA GLY A 167 -7.55 -2.94 -0.64
C GLY A 167 -6.54 -3.01 -1.77
N TYR A 168 -6.94 -3.64 -2.87
CA TYR A 168 -6.12 -3.69 -4.08
C TYR A 168 -6.98 -3.65 -5.36
N VAL A 169 -6.32 -3.28 -6.45
CA VAL A 169 -6.83 -3.29 -7.81
C VAL A 169 -5.82 -4.03 -8.68
N ASP A 170 -6.15 -5.24 -9.06
CA ASP A 170 -5.36 -6.12 -9.91
C ASP A 170 -5.81 -5.97 -11.36
N ILE A 171 -5.18 -5.02 -12.05
CA ILE A 171 -5.50 -4.65 -13.43
C ILE A 171 -5.16 -5.81 -14.38
N GLU A 172 -4.06 -6.51 -14.11
CA GLU A 172 -3.60 -7.64 -14.92
C GLU A 172 -4.63 -8.79 -14.96
N ASN A 173 -5.26 -9.10 -13.82
CA ASN A 173 -6.20 -10.22 -13.71
C ASN A 173 -7.68 -9.79 -13.64
N GLY A 174 -7.97 -8.49 -13.73
CA GLY A 174 -9.32 -7.94 -13.63
C GLY A 174 -9.99 -8.21 -12.28
N ARG A 175 -9.25 -8.11 -11.17
CA ARG A 175 -9.77 -8.33 -9.81
C ARG A 175 -9.62 -7.09 -8.94
N GLU A 176 -10.53 -6.92 -8.01
CA GLU A 176 -10.44 -5.88 -6.98
C GLU A 176 -10.94 -6.42 -5.65
N TRP A 177 -10.44 -5.85 -4.56
CA TRP A 177 -10.90 -6.17 -3.22
C TRP A 177 -10.74 -4.97 -2.28
N THR A 178 -11.61 -4.88 -1.27
CA THR A 178 -11.54 -3.88 -0.21
C THR A 178 -11.98 -4.45 1.14
N ASN A 179 -11.45 -3.91 2.24
CA ASN A 179 -11.83 -4.30 3.59
C ASN A 179 -13.14 -3.62 4.07
N GLY A 180 -14.20 -3.71 3.26
CA GLY A 180 -15.52 -3.15 3.52
C GLY A 180 -16.59 -3.85 2.67
N ARG A 181 -17.87 -3.59 2.96
CA ARG A 181 -19.01 -4.13 2.19
C ARG A 181 -19.88 -3.02 1.61
#